data_AF-A0A502GV14-F1
#
_entry.id   AF-A0A502GV14-F1
#
_cell.length_a   1.000
_cell.length_b   1.000
_cell.length_c   1.000
_cell.angle_alpha   90.00
_cell.angle_beta   90.00
_cell.angle_gamma   90.00
#
_symmetry.space_group_name_H-M   'P 1'
#
loop_
_entity.id
_entity.type
_entity.pdbx_description
1 polymer ?
#
loop_
_entity_poly.entity_id
_entity_poly.type
_entity_poly.pdbx_seq_one_letter_code
_entity_poly.pdbx_strand_id
1 'polypeptide(L)'
;MKFSALLLTAALLVPTAATFAQSFVSAPAASGAPAAAAGTVAYFGTVPSNNATHEQYARMRQAFAQAQPTVVFFENPDMGTDSTEGATIGQMGPAGYARFLAQQQHAAIQRLDDPYAEYAYLQTKLAPAPLKLYWLLRQTQRFSQATGAPTDLVMKATKAFIASSAHDLGGCQHVIRTAAELRTAYRTYCPTGGAWWSLPATAFGAEPTGGPAFVLSTTRALNEYRAARLATQVAAAVQAGQRVLVVMDRNYLPAATQPAYAAQTQLSR
;
A
#
# COMPACT_ATOMS: atom_id res chain seq x y z
N MET A 1 29.28 -58.66 -3.58
CA MET A 1 29.62 -57.24 -3.82
C MET A 1 28.34 -56.44 -3.87
N LYS A 2 28.30 -55.32 -3.14
CA LYS A 2 27.16 -54.45 -2.87
C LYS A 2 26.92 -53.49 -4.05
N PHE A 3 25.67 -53.31 -4.48
CA PHE A 3 25.26 -52.09 -5.17
C PHE A 3 24.07 -51.49 -4.44
N SER A 4 24.36 -50.39 -3.76
CA SER A 4 23.44 -49.54 -3.02
C SER A 4 22.55 -48.75 -3.98
N ALA A 5 21.30 -48.56 -3.55
CA ALA A 5 20.33 -47.65 -4.12
C ALA A 5 20.80 -46.19 -4.07
N LEU A 6 20.39 -45.41 -5.07
CA LEU A 6 20.28 -43.96 -4.97
C LEU A 6 18.98 -43.54 -5.65
N LEU A 7 17.91 -43.52 -4.85
CA LEU A 7 16.67 -42.83 -5.16
C LEU A 7 16.96 -41.33 -5.04
N LEU A 8 17.00 -40.63 -6.17
CA LEU A 8 16.94 -39.17 -6.20
C LEU A 8 15.51 -38.73 -5.87
N THR A 9 15.25 -38.38 -4.62
CA THR A 9 14.10 -37.56 -4.24
C THR A 9 14.37 -36.13 -4.68
N ALA A 10 13.84 -35.75 -5.84
CA ALA A 10 13.68 -34.35 -6.20
C ALA A 10 12.66 -33.74 -5.24
N ALA A 11 13.16 -33.03 -4.21
CA ALA A 11 12.34 -32.14 -3.41
C ALA A 11 11.83 -31.02 -4.32
N LEU A 12 10.59 -31.16 -4.77
CA LEU A 12 9.81 -30.06 -5.33
C LEU A 12 9.76 -28.96 -4.27
N LEU A 13 10.52 -27.89 -4.50
CA LEU A 13 10.38 -26.59 -3.85
C LEU A 13 8.98 -26.07 -4.20
N VAL A 14 7.99 -26.48 -3.42
CA VAL A 14 6.71 -25.78 -3.34
C VAL A 14 7.04 -24.37 -2.85
N PRO A 15 6.60 -23.30 -3.54
CA PRO A 15 6.74 -21.95 -3.01
C PRO A 15 6.03 -21.92 -1.66
N THR A 16 6.82 -21.74 -0.60
CA THR A 16 6.34 -21.63 0.78
C THR A 16 5.15 -20.69 0.83
N ALA A 17 4.06 -21.14 1.44
CA ALA A 17 2.83 -20.38 1.64
C ALA A 17 3.13 -18.91 1.91
N ALA A 18 2.66 -18.02 1.03
CA ALA A 18 2.82 -16.59 1.18
C ALA A 18 2.41 -16.16 2.59
N THR A 19 3.35 -15.61 3.36
CA THR A 19 3.10 -15.22 4.74
C THR A 19 2.20 -13.98 4.73
N PHE A 20 0.91 -14.17 5.03
CA PHE A 20 -0.06 -13.08 5.08
C PHE A 20 0.07 -12.21 6.34
N ALA A 21 0.75 -12.70 7.39
CA ALA A 21 0.87 -12.00 8.66
C ALA A 21 2.32 -12.00 9.17
N GLN A 22 2.77 -10.86 9.71
CA GLN A 22 4.04 -10.70 10.40
C GLN A 22 3.78 -9.97 11.72
N SER A 23 4.25 -10.49 12.84
CA SER A 23 4.05 -9.85 14.16
C SER A 23 5.38 -9.49 14.77
N PHE A 24 5.44 -8.32 15.38
CA PHE A 24 6.59 -7.83 16.11
C PHE A 24 6.18 -7.32 17.50
N VAL A 25 7.05 -7.56 18.49
CA VAL A 25 6.83 -7.14 19.88
C VAL A 25 7.92 -6.13 20.24
N SER A 26 7.54 -4.98 20.82
CA SER A 26 8.52 -4.03 21.33
C SER A 26 9.15 -4.58 22.63
N ALA A 27 10.48 -4.57 22.73
CA ALA A 27 11.16 -4.94 23.96
C ALA A 27 10.89 -3.86 25.04
N PRO A 28 10.62 -4.24 26.30
CA PRO A 28 10.48 -3.27 27.37
C PRO A 28 11.79 -2.49 27.54
N ALA A 29 11.68 -1.16 27.66
CA ALA A 29 12.82 -0.32 27.97
C ALA A 29 13.42 -0.74 29.32
N ALA A 30 14.74 -0.91 29.38
CA ALA A 30 15.46 -1.22 30.61
C ALA A 30 15.46 0.02 31.52
N SER A 31 14.37 0.26 32.23
CA SER A 31 14.32 1.20 33.35
C SER A 31 13.40 0.65 34.43
N GLY A 32 13.87 0.68 35.69
CA GLY A 32 13.23 0.06 36.86
C GLY A 32 11.91 0.71 37.33
N ALA A 33 11.12 1.27 36.41
CA ALA A 33 9.74 1.67 36.65
C ALA A 33 8.80 0.48 36.39
N PRO A 34 7.60 0.41 37.00
CA PRO A 34 6.62 -0.62 36.67
C PRO A 34 6.38 -0.61 35.16
N ALA A 35 6.63 -1.75 34.52
CA ALA A 35 6.56 -1.89 33.07
C ALA A 35 5.14 -1.56 32.59
N ALA A 36 4.97 -0.37 32.00
CA ALA A 36 3.81 -0.11 31.17
C ALA A 36 3.76 -1.21 30.11
N ALA A 37 2.59 -1.83 29.92
CA ALA A 37 2.43 -2.93 28.97
C ALA A 37 3.01 -2.50 27.61
N ALA A 38 4.05 -3.21 27.16
CA ALA A 38 4.74 -2.87 25.93
C ALA A 38 3.75 -2.99 24.76
N GLY A 39 3.62 -1.91 23.97
CA GLY A 39 2.79 -1.94 22.77
C GLY A 39 3.24 -3.04 21.81
N THR A 40 2.31 -3.58 21.04
CA THR A 40 2.59 -4.64 20.06
C THR A 40 2.19 -4.17 18.68
N VAL A 41 2.80 -4.73 17.64
CA VAL A 41 2.40 -4.48 16.27
C VAL A 41 2.30 -5.79 15.48
N ALA A 42 1.20 -5.97 14.78
CA ALA A 42 1.01 -7.00 13.78
C ALA A 42 0.75 -6.35 12.42
N TYR A 43 1.35 -6.90 11.37
CA TYR A 43 1.12 -6.54 9.99
C TYR A 43 0.37 -7.67 9.30
N PHE A 44 -0.63 -7.33 8.51
CA PHE A 44 -1.36 -8.24 7.65
C PHE A 44 -1.33 -7.73 6.20
N GLY A 45 -0.68 -8.51 5.33
CA GLY A 45 -0.60 -8.25 3.90
C GLY A 45 -1.83 -8.76 3.17
N THR A 46 -2.40 -7.93 2.32
CA THR A 46 -3.61 -8.22 1.54
C THR A 46 -3.31 -8.23 0.05
N VAL A 47 -4.17 -8.91 -0.70
CA VAL A 47 -4.26 -8.76 -2.17
C VAL A 47 -5.61 -8.14 -2.54
N PRO A 48 -5.69 -7.39 -3.66
CA PRO A 48 -6.97 -6.91 -4.15
C PRO A 48 -7.94 -8.06 -4.39
N SER A 49 -9.08 -8.05 -3.72
CA SER A 49 -10.15 -9.04 -3.90
C SER A 49 -11.44 -8.50 -3.31
N ASN A 50 -12.56 -8.61 -4.01
CA ASN A 50 -13.90 -8.35 -3.46
C ASN A 50 -14.69 -9.67 -3.28
N ASN A 51 -14.02 -10.82 -3.41
CA ASN A 51 -14.64 -12.12 -3.19
C ASN A 51 -14.66 -12.45 -1.69
N ALA A 52 -15.84 -12.42 -1.07
CA ALA A 52 -16.03 -12.74 0.36
C ALA A 52 -15.53 -14.13 0.77
N THR A 53 -15.41 -15.08 -0.15
CA THR A 53 -14.90 -16.43 0.14
C THR A 53 -13.39 -16.55 -0.02
N HIS A 54 -12.69 -15.48 -0.40
CA HIS A 54 -11.24 -15.50 -0.53
C HIS A 54 -10.59 -15.77 0.84
N GLU A 55 -9.65 -16.72 0.88
CA GLU A 55 -9.01 -17.19 2.12
C GLU A 55 -8.36 -16.10 2.99
N GLN A 56 -7.99 -14.94 2.40
CA GLN A 56 -7.36 -13.85 3.14
C GLN A 56 -8.29 -13.26 4.19
N TYR A 57 -9.61 -13.31 3.99
CA TYR A 57 -10.59 -12.77 4.93
C TYR A 57 -10.66 -13.61 6.20
N ALA A 58 -10.65 -14.93 6.07
CA ALA A 58 -10.54 -15.83 7.22
C ALA A 58 -9.22 -15.63 7.98
N ARG A 59 -8.11 -15.48 7.25
CA ARG A 59 -6.78 -15.23 7.84
C ARG A 59 -6.70 -13.86 8.53
N MET A 60 -7.31 -12.82 7.96
CA MET A 60 -7.36 -11.48 8.56
C MET A 60 -8.14 -11.50 9.87
N ARG A 61 -9.29 -12.18 9.91
CA ARG A 61 -10.07 -12.38 11.14
C ARG A 61 -9.26 -13.09 12.22
N GLN A 62 -8.52 -14.13 11.85
CA GLN A 62 -7.63 -14.85 12.77
C GLN A 62 -6.51 -13.94 13.29
N ALA A 63 -5.86 -13.17 12.42
CA ALA A 63 -4.83 -12.21 12.81
C ALA A 63 -5.37 -11.14 13.76
N PHE A 64 -6.59 -10.64 13.49
CA PHE A 64 -7.27 -9.68 14.35
C PHE A 64 -7.56 -10.27 15.75
N ALA A 65 -8.14 -11.47 15.80
CA ALA A 65 -8.43 -12.14 17.06
C ALA A 65 -7.17 -12.44 17.89
N GLN A 66 -6.05 -12.75 17.23
CA GLN A 66 -4.76 -12.98 17.88
C GLN A 66 -4.11 -11.68 18.37
N ALA A 67 -4.17 -10.61 17.58
CA ALA A 67 -3.56 -9.33 17.94
C ALA A 67 -4.37 -8.56 19.00
N GLN A 68 -5.70 -8.79 19.06
CA GLN A 68 -6.65 -8.03 19.88
C GLN A 68 -6.39 -6.51 19.82
N PRO A 69 -6.34 -5.93 18.61
CA PRO A 69 -5.83 -4.58 18.43
C PRO A 69 -6.70 -3.55 19.15
N THR A 70 -6.06 -2.54 19.72
CA THR A 70 -6.73 -1.31 20.20
C THR A 70 -6.78 -0.26 19.10
N VAL A 71 -5.91 -0.37 18.09
CA VAL A 71 -5.91 0.48 16.90
C VAL A 71 -5.60 -0.33 15.64
N VAL A 72 -6.32 -0.03 14.57
CA VAL A 72 -6.17 -0.64 13.25
C VAL A 72 -5.79 0.42 12.23
N PHE A 73 -4.65 0.22 11.58
CA PHE A 73 -4.22 1.02 10.44
C PHE A 73 -4.64 0.36 9.13
N PHE A 74 -5.14 1.14 8.17
CA PHE A 74 -5.58 0.62 6.86
C PHE A 74 -5.20 1.55 5.69
N GLU A 75 -5.01 0.96 4.51
CA GLU A 75 -4.84 1.69 3.24
C GLU A 75 -6.19 1.99 2.56
N ASN A 76 -6.19 2.90 1.59
CA ASN A 76 -7.33 3.37 0.81
C ASN A 76 -8.27 4.34 1.56
N PRO A 77 -9.07 5.15 0.85
CA PRO A 77 -10.04 6.04 1.49
C PRO A 77 -11.03 5.29 2.39
N ASP A 78 -11.48 5.98 3.44
CA ASP A 78 -12.56 5.50 4.30
C ASP A 78 -13.89 5.59 3.54
N MET A 79 -14.35 4.44 3.05
CA MET A 79 -15.62 4.28 2.33
C MET A 79 -16.77 3.82 3.25
N GLY A 80 -16.61 3.91 4.58
CA GLY A 80 -17.51 3.29 5.56
C GLY A 80 -17.47 1.75 5.59
N THR A 81 -18.45 1.16 6.25
CA THR A 81 -18.71 -0.29 6.30
C THR A 81 -20.17 -0.52 5.93
N ASP A 82 -20.50 -1.73 5.49
CA ASP A 82 -21.89 -2.14 5.26
C ASP A 82 -22.43 -2.90 6.49
N SER A 83 -23.73 -3.16 6.48
CA SER A 83 -24.50 -3.92 7.47
C SER A 83 -24.02 -5.36 7.67
N THR A 84 -23.33 -5.96 6.68
CA THR A 84 -22.84 -7.33 6.76
C THR A 84 -21.38 -7.44 6.34
N GLU A 85 -20.71 -8.48 6.84
CA GLU A 85 -19.34 -8.82 6.44
C GLU A 85 -19.24 -9.03 4.92
N GLY A 86 -20.14 -9.83 4.35
CA GLY A 86 -20.13 -10.16 2.93
C GLY A 86 -20.34 -8.93 2.05
N ALA A 87 -21.27 -8.04 2.41
CA ALA A 87 -21.50 -6.79 1.68
C ALA A 87 -20.31 -5.84 1.82
N THR A 88 -19.72 -5.73 3.02
CA THR A 88 -18.53 -4.91 3.25
C THR A 88 -17.36 -5.40 2.38
N ILE A 89 -17.09 -6.70 2.35
CA ILE A 89 -16.04 -7.27 1.50
C ILE A 89 -16.35 -7.04 0.02
N GLY A 90 -17.59 -7.30 -0.40
CA GLY A 90 -18.01 -7.18 -1.80
C GLY A 90 -17.85 -5.77 -2.37
N GLN A 91 -18.08 -4.75 -1.55
CA GLN A 91 -18.04 -3.35 -1.99
C GLN A 91 -16.71 -2.66 -1.69
N MET A 92 -16.05 -3.01 -0.59
CA MET A 92 -14.94 -2.22 -0.02
C MET A 92 -13.66 -3.06 0.20
N GLY A 93 -13.70 -4.35 -0.12
CA GLY A 93 -12.53 -5.23 -0.10
C GLY A 93 -11.82 -5.32 1.26
N PRO A 94 -10.49 -5.50 1.27
CA PRO A 94 -9.72 -5.71 2.50
C PRO A 94 -9.76 -4.52 3.47
N ALA A 95 -9.72 -3.29 2.96
CA ALA A 95 -9.78 -2.08 3.78
C ALA A 95 -11.14 -1.91 4.46
N GLY A 96 -12.24 -2.24 3.76
CA GLY A 96 -13.57 -2.33 4.37
C GLY A 96 -13.62 -3.38 5.48
N TYR A 97 -13.10 -4.56 5.21
CA TYR A 97 -13.16 -5.64 6.17
C TYR A 97 -12.35 -5.37 7.45
N ALA A 98 -11.16 -4.77 7.33
CA ALA A 98 -10.36 -4.35 8.49
C ALA A 98 -11.14 -3.39 9.40
N ARG A 99 -11.88 -2.43 8.81
CA ARG A 99 -12.74 -1.48 9.54
C ARG A 99 -13.95 -2.16 10.15
N PHE A 100 -14.57 -3.10 9.45
CA PHE A 100 -15.69 -3.90 9.97
C PHE A 100 -15.27 -4.66 11.25
N LEU A 101 -14.12 -5.34 11.23
CA LEU A 101 -13.58 -6.02 12.40
C LEU A 101 -13.26 -5.05 13.55
N ALA A 102 -12.69 -3.88 13.23
CA ALA A 102 -12.38 -2.84 14.21
C ALA A 102 -13.64 -2.32 14.91
N GLN A 103 -14.71 -2.05 14.15
CA GLN A 103 -15.99 -1.59 14.69
C GLN A 103 -16.63 -2.62 15.63
N GLN A 104 -16.59 -3.91 15.27
CA GLN A 104 -17.14 -4.98 16.10
C GLN A 104 -16.46 -5.09 17.48
N GLN A 105 -15.21 -4.67 17.59
CA GLN A 105 -14.39 -4.78 18.80
C GLN A 105 -14.06 -3.41 19.42
N HIS A 106 -14.72 -2.34 18.96
CA HIS A 106 -14.49 -0.96 19.41
C HIS A 106 -13.00 -0.52 19.34
N ALA A 107 -12.24 -1.06 18.38
CA ALA A 107 -10.88 -0.62 18.11
C ALA A 107 -10.88 0.68 17.32
N ALA A 108 -9.94 1.58 17.62
CA ALA A 108 -9.76 2.80 16.85
C ALA A 108 -9.29 2.47 15.43
N ILE A 109 -9.68 3.28 14.44
CA ILE A 109 -9.26 3.12 13.04
C ILE A 109 -8.47 4.34 12.59
N GLN A 110 -7.39 4.12 11.83
CA GLN A 110 -6.56 5.18 11.27
C GLN A 110 -6.16 4.86 9.83
N ARG A 111 -6.30 5.83 8.94
CA ARG A 111 -5.86 5.69 7.54
C ARG A 111 -4.36 5.92 7.42
N LEU A 112 -3.68 5.05 6.67
CA LEU A 112 -2.25 5.15 6.37
C LEU A 112 -1.98 6.16 5.25
N ASP A 113 -2.78 6.10 4.18
CA ASP A 113 -2.61 7.00 3.05
C ASP A 113 -2.99 8.45 3.42
N ASP A 114 -2.21 9.39 2.91
CA ASP A 114 -2.53 10.80 2.97
C ASP A 114 -2.17 11.45 1.63
N PRO A 115 -3.11 11.43 0.66
CA PRO A 115 -2.86 11.94 -0.68
C PRO A 115 -2.40 13.41 -0.70
N TYR A 116 -2.83 14.22 0.27
CA TYR A 116 -2.43 15.63 0.36
C TYR A 116 -0.99 15.76 0.86
N ALA A 117 -0.61 15.02 1.89
CA ALA A 117 0.77 15.04 2.38
C ALA A 117 1.76 14.37 1.41
N GLU A 118 1.34 13.32 0.71
CA GLU A 118 2.10 12.73 -0.41
C GLU A 118 2.36 13.76 -1.51
N TYR A 119 1.32 14.50 -1.90
CA TYR A 119 1.44 15.55 -2.90
C TYR A 119 2.36 16.68 -2.42
N ALA A 120 2.18 17.17 -1.18
CA ALA A 120 3.03 18.18 -0.58
C ALA A 120 4.49 17.74 -0.50
N TYR A 121 4.75 16.47 -0.17
CA TYR A 121 6.09 15.90 -0.21
C TYR A 121 6.68 15.96 -1.63
N LEU A 122 5.93 15.53 -2.65
CA LEU A 122 6.41 15.56 -4.03
C LEU A 122 6.61 16.99 -4.56
N GLN A 123 5.86 17.99 -4.06
CA GLN A 123 6.11 19.41 -4.37
C GLN A 123 7.50 19.88 -3.93
N THR A 124 8.07 19.28 -2.87
CA THR A 124 9.46 19.58 -2.45
C THR A 124 10.53 18.98 -3.37
N LYS A 125 10.14 18.05 -4.25
CA LYS A 125 11.05 17.29 -5.11
C LYS A 125 10.91 17.62 -6.59
N LEU A 126 9.72 18.03 -7.02
CA LEU A 126 9.36 18.19 -8.43
C LEU A 126 8.83 19.59 -8.70
N ALA A 127 9.23 20.15 -9.85
CA ALA A 127 8.58 21.32 -10.40
C ALA A 127 7.10 21.02 -10.73
N PRO A 128 6.23 22.05 -10.85
CA PRO A 128 4.80 21.85 -11.07
C PRO A 128 4.45 20.99 -12.30
N ALA A 129 5.13 21.19 -13.44
CA ALA A 129 4.87 20.44 -14.66
C ALA A 129 5.14 18.92 -14.54
N PRO A 130 6.33 18.45 -14.12
CA PRO A 130 6.56 17.03 -13.92
C PRO A 130 5.68 16.46 -12.79
N LEU A 131 5.42 17.22 -11.73
CA LEU A 131 4.51 16.77 -10.66
C LEU A 131 3.10 16.47 -11.19
N LYS A 132 2.51 17.41 -11.93
CA LYS A 132 1.19 17.21 -12.55
C LYS A 132 1.20 16.08 -13.58
N LEU A 133 2.27 15.95 -14.36
CA LEU A 133 2.44 14.83 -15.28
C LEU A 133 2.38 13.50 -14.53
N TYR A 134 3.20 13.33 -13.49
CA TYR A 134 3.23 12.09 -12.70
C TYR A 134 1.85 11.75 -12.12
N TRP A 135 1.16 12.74 -11.56
CA TRP A 135 -0.19 12.55 -11.02
C TRP A 135 -1.16 12.07 -12.10
N LEU A 136 -1.19 12.73 -13.27
CA LEU A 136 -2.07 12.35 -14.38
C LEU A 136 -1.80 10.92 -14.86
N LEU A 137 -0.52 10.55 -15.04
CA LEU A 137 -0.14 9.20 -15.47
C LEU A 137 -0.61 8.14 -14.47
N ARG A 138 -0.42 8.39 -13.17
CA ARG A 138 -0.86 7.46 -12.10
C ARG A 138 -2.38 7.34 -12.07
N GLN A 139 -3.12 8.43 -12.20
CA GLN A 139 -4.59 8.41 -12.16
C GLN A 139 -5.20 7.73 -13.40
N THR A 140 -4.66 8.00 -14.59
CA THR A 140 -5.03 7.30 -15.83
C THR A 140 -4.80 5.80 -15.69
N GLN A 141 -3.64 5.40 -15.19
CA GLN A 141 -3.28 4.00 -15.03
C GLN A 141 -4.20 3.29 -14.02
N ARG A 142 -4.48 3.92 -12.86
CA ARG A 142 -5.43 3.40 -11.86
C ARG A 142 -6.84 3.25 -12.40
N PHE A 143 -7.32 4.24 -13.15
CA PHE A 143 -8.64 4.18 -13.77
C PHE A 143 -8.72 3.01 -14.76
N SER A 144 -7.71 2.85 -15.62
CA SER A 144 -7.65 1.73 -16.57
C SER A 144 -7.67 0.38 -15.87
N GLN A 145 -6.92 0.21 -14.78
CA GLN A 145 -6.93 -1.03 -14.00
C GLN A 145 -8.24 -1.33 -13.31
N ALA A 146 -8.81 -0.33 -12.64
CA ALA A 146 -10.01 -0.52 -11.83
C ALA A 146 -11.25 -0.85 -12.70
N THR A 147 -11.27 -0.36 -13.94
CA THR A 147 -12.44 -0.46 -14.81
C THR A 147 -12.28 -1.46 -15.96
N GLY A 148 -11.05 -1.82 -16.32
CA GLY A 148 -10.78 -2.56 -17.56
C GLY A 148 -11.25 -1.80 -18.82
N ALA A 149 -11.46 -0.48 -18.71
CA ALA A 149 -12.12 0.29 -19.75
C ALA A 149 -11.28 0.34 -21.05
N PRO A 150 -11.93 0.37 -22.22
CA PRO A 150 -11.25 0.58 -23.49
C PRO A 150 -10.56 1.95 -23.56
N THR A 151 -9.62 2.08 -24.49
CA THR A 151 -8.70 3.24 -24.57
C THR A 151 -9.43 4.57 -24.72
N ASP A 152 -10.53 4.62 -25.46
CA ASP A 152 -11.34 5.83 -25.67
C ASP A 152 -11.94 6.36 -24.35
N LEU A 153 -12.43 5.46 -23.48
CA LEU A 153 -12.90 5.83 -22.15
C LEU A 153 -11.76 6.28 -21.24
N VAL A 154 -10.59 5.63 -21.31
CA VAL A 154 -9.38 6.07 -20.59
C VAL A 154 -8.95 7.48 -21.04
N MET A 155 -9.04 7.79 -22.34
CA MET A 155 -8.78 9.14 -22.86
C MET A 155 -9.78 10.16 -22.35
N LYS A 156 -11.08 9.80 -22.31
CA LYS A 156 -12.15 10.66 -21.77
C LYS A 156 -11.94 10.94 -20.29
N ALA A 157 -11.64 9.92 -19.49
CA ALA A 157 -11.33 10.06 -18.07
C ALA A 157 -10.10 10.96 -17.84
N THR A 158 -9.05 10.79 -18.65
CA THR A 158 -7.85 11.63 -18.53
C THR A 158 -8.12 13.10 -18.80
N LYS A 159 -9.00 13.44 -19.76
CA LYS A 159 -9.43 14.84 -19.96
C LYS A 159 -10.12 15.40 -18.72
N ALA A 160 -10.96 14.60 -18.05
CA ALA A 160 -11.58 14.99 -16.79
C ALA A 160 -10.55 15.19 -15.68
N PHE A 161 -9.54 14.33 -15.56
CA PHE A 161 -8.44 14.49 -14.61
C PHE A 161 -7.62 15.76 -14.87
N ILE A 162 -7.37 16.10 -16.14
CA ILE A 162 -6.71 17.37 -16.49
C ILE A 162 -7.54 18.56 -16.01
N ALA A 163 -8.86 18.54 -16.22
CA ALA A 163 -9.74 19.61 -15.77
C ALA A 163 -9.78 19.72 -14.24
N SER A 164 -9.94 18.60 -13.51
CA SER A 164 -10.05 18.61 -12.05
C SER A 164 -8.73 19.00 -11.37
N SER A 165 -7.59 18.63 -11.95
CA SER A 165 -6.27 18.91 -11.39
C SER A 165 -5.96 20.39 -11.17
N ALA A 166 -6.64 21.31 -11.84
CA ALA A 166 -6.50 22.75 -11.57
C ALA A 166 -7.01 23.14 -10.18
N HIS A 167 -7.95 22.37 -9.63
CA HIS A 167 -8.50 22.54 -8.29
C HIS A 167 -7.83 21.60 -7.30
N ASP A 168 -7.55 20.36 -7.70
CA ASP A 168 -7.05 19.32 -6.80
C ASP A 168 -5.55 19.47 -6.49
N LEU A 169 -4.77 20.07 -7.41
CA LEU A 169 -3.30 20.15 -7.32
C LEU A 169 -2.84 21.61 -7.20
N GLY A 170 -2.79 22.11 -5.95
CA GLY A 170 -2.29 23.46 -5.67
C GLY A 170 -0.91 23.70 -6.28
N GLY A 171 -0.73 24.85 -6.96
CA GLY A 171 0.52 25.22 -7.61
C GLY A 171 0.73 24.66 -9.03
N CYS A 172 -0.21 23.83 -9.53
CA CYS A 172 -0.13 23.23 -10.87
C CYS A 172 -1.19 23.77 -11.85
N GLN A 173 -1.84 24.90 -11.55
CA GLN A 173 -2.98 25.41 -12.31
C GLN A 173 -2.61 25.83 -13.75
N HIS A 174 -1.38 26.30 -13.94
CA HIS A 174 -0.93 26.87 -15.22
C HIS A 174 -0.16 25.89 -16.11
N VAL A 175 0.02 24.64 -15.67
CA VAL A 175 0.75 23.61 -16.41
C VAL A 175 -0.20 22.49 -16.86
N ILE A 176 0.07 21.89 -18.02
CA ILE A 176 -0.66 20.72 -18.56
C ILE A 176 -2.18 20.90 -18.48
N ARG A 177 -2.71 21.87 -19.20
CA ARG A 177 -4.12 22.28 -19.22
C ARG A 177 -4.94 21.53 -20.27
N THR A 178 -4.27 20.85 -21.20
CA THR A 178 -4.91 20.16 -22.32
C THR A 178 -4.26 18.81 -22.59
N ALA A 179 -4.94 17.94 -23.33
CA ALA A 179 -4.38 16.66 -23.76
C ALA A 179 -3.15 16.84 -24.69
N ALA A 180 -3.08 17.94 -25.46
CA ALA A 180 -1.93 18.26 -26.29
C ALA A 180 -0.71 18.66 -25.44
N GLU A 181 -0.94 19.46 -24.39
CA GLU A 181 0.11 19.80 -23.41
C GLU A 181 0.56 18.56 -22.63
N LEU A 182 -0.35 17.63 -22.27
CA LEU A 182 0.01 16.36 -21.64
C LEU A 182 0.93 15.52 -22.54
N ARG A 183 0.59 15.38 -23.82
CA ARG A 183 1.43 14.67 -24.79
C ARG A 183 2.81 15.31 -24.92
N THR A 184 2.87 16.63 -24.93
CA THR A 184 4.12 17.39 -25.01
C THR A 184 4.97 17.16 -23.77
N ALA A 185 4.40 17.37 -22.57
CA ALA A 185 5.08 17.11 -21.30
C ALA A 185 5.58 15.66 -21.21
N TYR A 186 4.75 14.69 -21.59
CA TYR A 186 5.16 13.29 -21.59
C TYR A 186 6.37 13.04 -22.51
N ARG A 187 6.38 13.59 -23.73
CA ARG A 187 7.56 13.45 -24.61
C ARG A 187 8.81 14.11 -24.02
N THR A 188 8.65 15.23 -23.32
CA THR A 188 9.76 15.94 -22.67
C THR A 188 10.36 15.13 -21.51
N TYR A 189 9.53 14.60 -20.61
CA TYR A 189 10.00 13.92 -19.39
C TYR A 189 10.15 12.40 -19.55
N CYS A 190 9.55 11.81 -20.58
CA CYS A 190 9.55 10.39 -20.88
C CYS A 190 9.91 10.15 -22.37
N PRO A 191 11.08 10.60 -22.87
CA PRO A 191 11.40 10.58 -24.30
C PRO A 191 11.49 9.17 -24.89
N THR A 192 11.85 8.17 -24.07
CA THR A 192 11.90 6.75 -24.45
C THR A 192 10.60 6.00 -24.12
N GLY A 193 9.59 6.71 -23.60
CA GLY A 193 8.32 6.12 -23.21
C GLY A 193 7.45 5.78 -24.42
N GLY A 194 6.70 4.67 -24.31
CA GLY A 194 5.62 4.34 -25.24
C GLY A 194 4.42 5.29 -25.08
N ALA A 195 3.21 4.83 -25.37
CA ALA A 195 2.04 5.66 -25.15
C ALA A 195 1.84 5.97 -23.65
N TRP A 196 1.53 7.22 -23.31
CA TRP A 196 1.40 7.64 -21.91
C TRP A 196 0.26 6.94 -21.16
N TRP A 197 -0.71 6.39 -21.89
CA TRP A 197 -1.83 5.61 -21.35
C TRP A 197 -1.57 4.11 -21.29
N SER A 198 -0.41 3.64 -21.76
CA SER A 198 -0.04 2.23 -21.76
C SER A 198 1.04 1.90 -20.72
N LEU A 199 1.19 2.74 -19.69
CA LEU A 199 2.13 2.45 -18.61
C LEU A 199 1.64 1.24 -17.81
N PRO A 200 2.51 0.25 -17.55
CA PRO A 200 2.12 -0.93 -16.80
C PRO A 200 1.86 -0.61 -15.33
N ALA A 201 1.05 -1.46 -14.69
CA ALA A 201 0.83 -1.49 -13.24
C ALA A 201 2.11 -1.36 -12.42
N THR A 202 3.11 -2.11 -12.86
CA THR A 202 4.39 -2.23 -12.20
C THR A 202 5.14 -0.91 -12.18
N ALA A 203 4.85 0.06 -13.04
CA ALA A 203 5.52 1.37 -13.01
C ALA A 203 5.17 2.19 -11.75
N PHE A 204 4.03 1.88 -11.10
CA PHE A 204 3.53 2.56 -9.91
C PHE A 204 3.45 1.64 -8.67
N GLY A 205 4.09 0.46 -8.74
CA GLY A 205 4.09 -0.54 -7.67
C GLY A 205 5.12 -0.26 -6.56
N ALA A 206 5.19 -1.16 -5.58
CA ALA A 206 6.14 -1.09 -4.47
C ALA A 206 7.60 -1.11 -4.94
N GLU A 207 7.90 -1.99 -5.90
CA GLU A 207 9.16 -2.03 -6.64
C GLU A 207 8.90 -1.61 -8.10
N PRO A 208 8.99 -0.30 -8.40
CA PRO A 208 8.52 0.20 -9.67
C PRO A 208 9.41 -0.23 -10.83
N THR A 209 8.81 -0.83 -11.87
CA THR A 209 9.50 -1.33 -13.08
C THR A 209 8.66 -1.14 -14.36
N GLY A 210 9.30 -1.22 -15.53
CA GLY A 210 8.60 -1.20 -16.82
C GLY A 210 8.06 0.17 -17.25
N GLY A 211 8.50 1.25 -16.61
CA GLY A 211 8.11 2.63 -16.92
C GLY A 211 9.31 3.53 -17.26
N PRO A 212 9.06 4.76 -17.75
CA PRO A 212 10.10 5.77 -17.95
C PRO A 212 10.84 6.08 -16.65
N ALA A 213 12.15 6.38 -16.73
CA ALA A 213 13.00 6.63 -15.57
C ALA A 213 12.42 7.67 -14.59
N PHE A 214 11.84 8.75 -15.13
CA PHE A 214 11.13 9.77 -14.36
C PHE A 214 9.99 9.21 -13.50
N VAL A 215 9.16 8.33 -14.06
CA VAL A 215 8.04 7.69 -13.33
C VAL A 215 8.61 6.79 -12.24
N LEU A 216 9.58 5.94 -12.57
CA LEU A 216 10.17 4.99 -11.64
C LEU A 216 10.88 5.69 -10.46
N SER A 217 11.62 6.79 -10.71
CA SER A 217 12.27 7.56 -9.65
C SER A 217 11.25 8.26 -8.76
N THR A 218 10.19 8.81 -9.35
CA THR A 218 9.14 9.50 -8.58
C THR A 218 8.34 8.52 -7.73
N THR A 219 8.02 7.33 -8.26
CA THR A 219 7.37 6.28 -7.49
C THR A 219 8.24 5.76 -6.35
N ARG A 220 9.55 5.59 -6.55
CA ARG A 220 10.46 5.23 -5.45
C ARG A 220 10.47 6.27 -4.34
N ALA A 221 10.62 7.56 -4.68
CA ALA A 221 10.58 8.63 -3.69
C ALA A 221 9.25 8.68 -2.92
N LEU A 222 8.12 8.44 -3.60
CA LEU A 222 6.82 8.35 -2.96
C LEU A 222 6.70 7.14 -2.02
N ASN A 223 7.21 5.98 -2.44
CA ASN A 223 7.20 4.76 -1.62
C ASN A 223 8.09 4.90 -0.37
N GLU A 224 9.26 5.54 -0.50
CA GLU A 224 10.13 5.87 0.63
C GLU A 224 9.42 6.79 1.64
N TYR A 225 8.74 7.84 1.15
CA TYR A 225 7.94 8.72 2.01
C TYR A 225 6.83 7.96 2.75
N ARG A 226 6.08 7.10 2.03
CA ARG A 226 5.01 6.28 2.62
C ARG A 226 5.54 5.33 3.69
N ALA A 227 6.66 4.65 3.43
CA ALA A 227 7.29 3.76 4.39
C ALA A 227 7.74 4.51 5.66
N ALA A 228 8.37 5.68 5.51
CA ALA A 228 8.77 6.51 6.64
C ALA A 228 7.59 7.00 7.48
N ARG A 229 6.50 7.41 6.81
CA ARG A 229 5.26 7.84 7.47
C ARG A 229 4.60 6.69 8.23
N LEU A 230 4.47 5.51 7.60
CA LEU A 230 3.96 4.29 8.24
C LEU A 230 4.76 3.97 9.51
N ALA A 231 6.08 3.91 9.40
CA ALA A 231 6.97 3.62 10.52
C ALA A 231 6.76 4.62 11.67
N THR A 232 6.61 5.91 11.35
CA THR A 232 6.37 6.97 12.33
C THR A 232 5.02 6.81 13.04
N GLN A 233 3.94 6.58 12.29
CA GLN A 233 2.60 6.40 12.84
C GLN A 233 2.50 5.16 13.74
N VAL A 234 3.06 4.04 13.28
CA VAL A 234 3.08 2.80 14.04
C VAL A 234 3.93 2.94 15.29
N ALA A 235 5.13 3.51 15.18
CA ALA A 235 6.01 3.71 16.34
C ALA A 235 5.34 4.57 17.41
N ALA A 236 4.67 5.66 17.02
CA ALA A 236 3.93 6.51 17.94
C ALA A 236 2.80 5.74 18.66
N ALA A 237 2.04 4.91 17.94
CA ALA A 237 0.98 4.11 18.53
C ALA A 237 1.54 3.04 19.51
N VAL A 238 2.61 2.35 19.13
CA VAL A 238 3.27 1.34 19.98
C VAL A 238 3.86 2.00 21.23
N GLN A 239 4.51 3.16 21.11
CA GLN A 239 5.04 3.93 22.24
C GLN A 239 3.93 4.41 23.20
N ALA A 240 2.72 4.64 22.68
CA ALA A 240 1.52 4.91 23.47
C ALA A 240 0.88 3.64 24.08
N GLY A 241 1.56 2.50 24.07
CA GLY A 241 1.10 1.23 24.65
C GLY A 241 -0.02 0.55 23.86
N GLN A 242 -0.27 0.96 22.61
CA GLN A 242 -1.34 0.39 21.79
C GLN A 242 -0.97 -1.01 21.27
N ARG A 243 -2.00 -1.85 21.09
CA ARG A 243 -1.90 -3.08 20.29
C ARG A 243 -2.31 -2.73 18.87
N VAL A 244 -1.36 -2.73 17.97
CA VAL A 244 -1.52 -2.22 16.61
C VAL A 244 -1.73 -3.37 15.63
N LEU A 245 -2.76 -3.29 14.80
CA LEU A 245 -2.88 -4.13 13.60
C LEU A 245 -2.80 -3.23 12.36
N VAL A 246 -1.82 -3.47 11.50
CA VAL A 246 -1.65 -2.77 10.22
C VAL A 246 -2.14 -3.69 9.11
N VAL A 247 -3.14 -3.24 8.34
CA VAL A 247 -3.67 -3.95 7.17
C VAL A 247 -3.32 -3.16 5.91
N MET A 248 -2.50 -3.74 5.05
CA MET A 248 -2.02 -3.08 3.83
C MET A 248 -1.78 -4.07 2.69
N ASP A 249 -1.53 -3.57 1.48
CA ASP A 249 -1.11 -4.40 0.35
C ASP A 249 0.20 -5.14 0.72
N ARG A 250 0.21 -6.45 0.47
CA ARG A 250 1.33 -7.34 0.81
C ARG A 250 2.66 -6.92 0.19
N ASN A 251 2.64 -6.17 -0.92
CA ASN A 251 3.84 -5.72 -1.61
C ASN A 251 4.53 -4.56 -0.89
N TYR A 252 3.83 -3.88 0.02
CA TYR A 252 4.35 -2.76 0.81
C TYR A 252 4.67 -3.15 2.26
N LEU A 253 4.57 -4.45 2.60
CA LEU A 253 4.95 -4.92 3.92
C LEU A 253 6.41 -4.54 4.23
N PRO A 254 6.70 -4.04 5.44
CA PRO A 254 8.07 -3.79 5.86
C PRO A 254 8.90 -5.06 5.75
N ALA A 255 10.15 -4.92 5.28
CA ALA A 255 11.12 -5.98 5.45
C ALA A 255 11.35 -6.23 6.94
N ALA A 256 11.53 -7.49 7.34
CA ALA A 256 11.76 -7.88 8.74
C ALA A 256 13.00 -7.21 9.39
N THR A 257 13.87 -6.57 8.60
CA THR A 257 15.14 -5.97 9.01
C THR A 257 15.14 -4.44 9.15
N GLN A 258 14.00 -3.74 8.99
CA GLN A 258 13.99 -2.27 9.13
C GLN A 258 14.32 -1.82 10.58
N PRO A 259 15.07 -0.72 10.78
CA PRO A 259 15.63 -0.33 12.09
C PRO A 259 14.60 0.05 13.16
N ALA A 260 13.39 0.48 12.80
CA ALA A 260 12.27 0.62 13.76
C ALA A 260 11.83 -0.75 14.36
N TYR A 261 12.28 -1.85 13.76
CA TYR A 261 11.96 -3.24 14.08
C TYR A 261 13.20 -4.07 14.45
N ALA A 262 14.42 -3.53 14.32
CA ALA A 262 15.67 -4.26 14.63
C ALA A 262 15.88 -4.54 16.13
N ALA A 263 15.10 -3.91 17.01
CA ALA A 263 15.06 -4.21 18.44
C ALA A 263 14.00 -5.27 18.82
N GLN A 264 13.42 -5.97 17.84
CA GLN A 264 12.25 -6.83 18.05
C GLN A 264 12.57 -8.28 17.70
N THR A 265 12.48 -9.17 18.68
CA THR A 265 12.67 -10.60 18.49
C THR A 265 11.51 -11.17 17.67
N GLN A 266 11.82 -11.82 16.54
CA GLN A 266 10.84 -12.66 15.85
C GLN A 266 10.35 -13.75 16.80
N LEU A 267 9.03 -13.86 16.98
CA LEU A 267 8.45 -15.08 17.53
C LEU A 267 8.60 -16.18 16.48
N SER A 268 9.63 -16.99 16.63
CA SER A 268 9.76 -18.27 15.92
C SER A 268 8.55 -19.12 16.29
N ARG A 269 7.75 -19.54 15.30
CA ARG A 269 6.86 -20.69 15.44
C ARG A 269 7.62 -21.94 15.03
#